data_AF-A0A930UC38-F1
#
_entry.id   AF-A0A930UC38-F1
#
_cell.length_a   1.000
_cell.length_b   1.000
_cell.length_c   1.000
_cell.angle_alpha   90.00
_cell.angle_beta   90.00
_cell.angle_gamma   90.00
#
_symmetry.space_group_name_H-M   'P 1'
#
loop_
_entity.id
_entity.type
_entity.pdbx_description
1 polymer ?
#
loop_
_entity_poly.entity_id
_entity_poly.type
_entity_poly.pdbx_seq_one_letter_code
_entity_poly.pdbx_strand_id
1 'polypeptide(L)' 'KRLVGTEGGMCRLLSLRLREDCFYRFIKAVGNYGESYERHVGENTILRLKRDGSPNQLWSKGGILYAPPLR' A
#
# COMPACT_ATOMS: atom_id res chain seq x y z
N LYS A 1 0.32 -8.84 -11.76
CA LYS A 1 -0.63 -8.40 -12.82
C LYS A 1 -2.07 -8.49 -12.31
N ARG A 2 -2.57 -9.67 -11.91
CA ARG A 2 -3.87 -9.84 -11.21
C ARG A 2 -4.14 -8.90 -10.02
N LEU A 3 -3.23 -8.79 -9.04
CA LEU A 3 -3.41 -7.94 -7.84
C LEU A 3 -3.56 -6.44 -8.15
N VAL A 4 -2.97 -5.99 -9.26
CA VAL A 4 -2.94 -4.57 -9.64
C VAL A 4 -4.13 -4.25 -10.55
N GLY A 5 -4.98 -5.24 -10.87
CA GLY A 5 -6.20 -5.06 -11.67
C GLY A 5 -5.97 -5.02 -13.18
N THR A 6 -4.73 -5.20 -13.65
CA THR A 6 -4.42 -5.14 -15.10
C THR A 6 -4.92 -6.35 -15.89
N GLU A 7 -5.30 -7.43 -15.19
CA GLU A 7 -5.92 -8.64 -15.76
C GLU A 7 -7.43 -8.72 -15.44
N GLY A 8 -7.99 -7.69 -14.77
CA GLY A 8 -9.40 -7.60 -14.39
C GLY A 8 -9.84 -8.51 -13.23
N GLY A 9 -11.01 -8.20 -12.66
CA GLY A 9 -11.76 -9.06 -11.73
C GLY A 9 -11.50 -8.83 -10.24
N MET A 10 -10.44 -8.11 -9.86
CA MET A 10 -10.08 -7.90 -8.45
C MET A 10 -11.00 -6.89 -7.76
N CYS A 11 -11.30 -5.75 -8.40
CA CYS A 11 -12.18 -4.75 -7.78
C CYS A 11 -13.61 -5.36 -7.65
N ARG A 12 -14.04 -6.22 -8.59
CA ARG A 12 -15.27 -7.03 -8.49
C ARG A 12 -15.24 -8.08 -7.38
N LEU A 13 -14.17 -8.84 -7.23
CA LEU A 13 -14.02 -9.88 -6.19
C LEU A 13 -14.13 -9.27 -4.79
N LEU A 14 -13.63 -8.04 -4.64
CA LEU A 14 -13.73 -7.26 -3.41
C LEU A 14 -15.05 -6.48 -3.27
N SER A 15 -16.02 -6.69 -4.18
CA SER A 15 -17.31 -5.98 -4.24
C SER A 15 -17.16 -4.45 -4.25
N LEU A 16 -16.04 -3.95 -4.79
CA LEU A 16 -15.77 -2.52 -4.91
C LEU A 16 -16.43 -1.99 -6.19
N ARG A 17 -17.22 -0.93 -6.06
CA ARG A 17 -17.83 -0.22 -7.20
C ARG A 17 -16.82 0.73 -7.87
N LEU A 18 -15.66 0.21 -8.24
CA LEU A 18 -14.56 0.95 -8.86
C LEU A 18 -14.16 0.29 -10.18
N ARG A 19 -13.43 1.04 -11.03
CA ARG A 19 -12.87 0.49 -12.28
C ARG A 19 -11.89 -0.64 -11.96
N GLU A 20 -11.79 -1.65 -12.82
CA GLU A 20 -10.91 -2.81 -12.58
C GLU A 20 -9.42 -2.43 -12.46
N ASP A 21 -8.99 -1.33 -13.07
CA ASP A 21 -7.64 -0.79 -12.95
C ASP A 21 -7.43 0.05 -11.66
N CYS A 22 -8.35 -0.01 -10.69
CA CYS A 22 -8.37 0.85 -9.51
C CYS A 22 -7.03 0.83 -8.75
N PHE A 23 -6.52 -0.36 -8.45
CA PHE A 23 -5.26 -0.54 -7.72
C PHE A 23 -4.02 -0.05 -8.50
N TYR A 24 -3.95 -0.32 -9.81
CA TYR A 24 -2.90 0.22 -10.67
C TYR A 24 -2.83 1.75 -10.56
N ARG A 25 -3.98 2.42 -10.66
CA ARG A 25 -4.06 3.87 -10.60
C ARG A 25 -3.68 4.42 -9.24
N PHE A 26 -4.09 3.77 -8.15
CA PHE A 26 -3.72 4.20 -6.81
C PHE A 26 -2.21 4.14 -6.62
N ILE A 27 -1.58 3.01 -6.93
CA ILE A 27 -0.12 2.86 -6.81
C ILE A 27 0.59 3.86 -7.73
N LYS A 28 0.08 4.09 -8.95
CA LYS A 28 0.66 5.07 -9.87
C LYS A 28 0.53 6.52 -9.36
N ALA A 29 -0.57 6.85 -8.68
CA ALA A 29 -0.83 8.20 -8.21
C ALA A 29 -0.07 8.54 -6.91
N VAL A 30 -0.04 7.61 -5.94
CA VAL A 30 0.49 7.88 -4.59
C VAL A 30 1.64 6.97 -4.16
N GLY A 31 2.00 5.97 -4.96
CA GLY A 31 2.93 4.92 -4.58
C GLY A 31 2.31 3.91 -3.62
N ASN A 32 3.11 2.95 -3.17
CA ASN A 32 2.73 2.04 -2.09
C ASN A 32 2.86 2.72 -0.71
N TYR A 33 2.40 2.04 0.35
CA TYR A 33 2.43 2.57 1.71
C TYR A 33 3.83 3.04 2.15
N GLY A 34 4.88 2.26 1.87
CA GLY A 34 6.25 2.64 2.23
C GLY A 34 6.69 3.91 1.52
N GLU A 35 6.42 4.03 0.22
CA GLU A 35 6.74 5.24 -0.55
C GLU A 35 6.00 6.47 -0.03
N SER A 36 4.70 6.31 0.27
CA SER A 36 3.88 7.37 0.87
C SER A 36 4.38 7.76 2.26
N TYR A 37 4.77 6.80 3.11
CA TYR A 37 5.30 7.06 4.45
C TYR A 37 6.60 7.87 4.37
N GLU A 38 7.57 7.39 3.58
CA GLU A 38 8.87 8.06 3.48
C GLU A 38 8.77 9.48 2.91
N ARG A 39 7.82 9.72 1.99
CA ARG A 39 7.60 11.04 1.38
C ARG A 39 7.02 12.07 2.34
N HIS A 40 6.13 11.67 3.25
CA HIS A 40 5.34 12.62 4.05
C HIS A 40 5.77 12.69 5.52
N VAL A 41 6.23 11.59 6.09
CA VAL A 41 6.55 11.52 7.52
C VAL A 41 7.88 10.85 7.85
N GLY A 42 8.52 10.21 6.86
CA GLY A 42 9.77 9.46 7.03
C GLY A 42 10.98 10.28 7.49
N GLU A 43 12.11 9.61 7.58
CA GLU A 43 13.38 10.19 8.09
C GLU A 43 13.82 11.44 7.33
N ASN A 44 13.50 11.52 6.03
CA ASN A 44 13.88 12.63 5.15
C ASN A 44 12.90 13.82 5.19
N THR A 45 11.90 13.78 6.06
CA THR A 45 10.91 14.85 6.23
C THR A 45 11.19 15.66 7.49
N ILE A 46 10.44 16.75 7.71
CA ILE A 46 10.55 17.55 8.94
C ILE A 46 10.21 16.72 10.20
N LEU A 47 9.33 15.74 10.07
CA LEU A 47 8.89 14.89 11.18
C LEU A 47 9.93 13.83 11.57
N ARG A 48 10.80 13.43 10.63
CA ARG A 48 11.89 12.47 10.83
C ARG A 48 11.46 11.17 11.52
N LEU A 49 10.27 10.67 11.21
CA LEU A 49 9.79 9.43 11.83
C LEU A 49 10.43 8.24 11.12
N LYS A 50 11.28 7.53 11.85
CA LYS A 50 11.87 6.29 11.38
C LYS A 50 10.81 5.19 11.32
N ARG A 51 10.65 4.56 10.15
CA ARG A 51 9.71 3.45 9.97
C ARG A 51 10.26 2.13 10.52
N ASP A 52 11.56 1.93 10.39
CA ASP A 52 12.25 0.72 10.87
C ASP A 52 12.29 0.68 12.41
N GLY A 53 11.92 -0.46 12.99
CA GLY A 53 11.71 -0.61 14.43
C GLY A 53 10.43 0.05 14.96
N SER A 54 9.58 0.60 14.10
CA SER A 54 8.30 1.21 14.49
C SER A 54 7.12 0.27 14.21
N PRO A 55 5.95 0.51 14.84
CA PRO A 55 4.71 -0.20 14.51
C PRO A 55 4.31 -0.08 13.02
N ASN A 56 4.75 0.95 12.31
CA ASN A 56 4.44 1.19 10.89
C ASN A 56 5.27 0.32 9.92
N GLN A 57 6.15 -0.53 10.43
CA GLN A 57 6.85 -1.53 9.63
C GLN A 57 5.90 -2.68 9.25
N LEU A 58 6.27 -3.46 8.23
CA LEU A 58 5.52 -4.66 7.87
C LEU A 58 5.52 -5.66 9.04
N TRP A 59 4.41 -6.38 9.20
CA TRP A 59 4.27 -7.43 10.22
C TRP A 59 5.40 -8.46 10.18
N SER A 60 5.82 -8.87 8.98
CA SER A 60 6.91 -9.82 8.76
C SER A 60 8.30 -9.28 9.10
N LYS A 61 8.38 -7.98 9.43
CA LYS A 61 9.60 -7.26 9.80
C LYS A 61 9.49 -6.63 11.19
N GLY A 62 8.58 -7.12 12.05
CA GLY A 62 8.44 -6.68 13.44
C GLY A 62 7.50 -5.50 13.68
N GLY A 63 6.81 -5.00 12.66
CA GLY A 63 5.75 -4.00 12.83
C GLY A 63 4.35 -4.63 12.97
N ILE A 64 3.31 -3.81 12.86
CA ILE A 64 1.90 -4.27 12.93
C ILE A 64 1.15 -4.09 11.60
N LEU A 65 1.81 -3.57 10.57
CA LEU A 65 1.17 -3.35 9.28
C LEU A 65 1.02 -4.69 8.53
N TYR A 66 -0.22 -5.18 8.47
CA TYR A 66 -0.62 -6.40 7.79
C TYR A 66 -1.66 -6.08 6.70
N ALA A 67 -1.37 -6.45 5.47
CA ALA A 67 -2.35 -6.45 4.39
C ALA A 67 -2.94 -7.86 4.27
N PRO A 68 -4.26 -8.04 4.47
CA PRO A 68 -4.90 -9.32 4.26
C PRO A 68 -4.66 -9.84 2.83
N PRO A 69 -4.50 -11.16 2.65
CA PRO A 69 -4.31 -11.73 1.32
C PRO A 69 -5.55 -11.43 0.46
N LEU A 70 -5.34 -10.74 -0.66
CA LEU A 70 -6.37 -10.49 -1.67
C LEU A 70 -6.49 -11.73 -2.56
N ARG A 71 -7.41 -12.62 -2.18
CA ARG A 71 -7.70 -13.90 -2.84
C ARG A 71 -9.20 -14.17 -2.87
#